data_AF-A0A8S9NV79-F1
#
_entry.id   AF-A0A8S9NV79-F1
#
_cell.length_a   1.000
_cell.length_b   1.000
_cell.length_c   1.000
_cell.angle_alpha   90.00
_cell.angle_beta   90.00
_cell.angle_gamma   90.00
#
_symmetry.space_group_name_H-M   'P 1'
#
loop_
_entity.id
_entity.type
_entity.pdbx_description
1 polymer ?
#
loop_
_entity_poly.entity_id
_entity_poly.type
_entity_poly.pdbx_seq_one_letter_code
_entity_poly.pdbx_strand_id
1 'polypeptide(L)' 'MGPCEKGKSCTTKCKVTIGQIANGYCDRSTCGLGECVCVYPCPPPKTHL' A
#
# COMPACT_ATOMS: atom_id res chain seq x y z
N MET A 1 2.63 -8.26 7.46
CA MET A 1 1.67 -8.62 6.38
C MET A 1 2.40 -9.62 5.49
N GLY A 2 1.89 -10.83 5.25
CA GLY A 2 2.65 -11.88 4.56
C GLY A 2 2.91 -11.64 3.05
N PRO A 3 3.53 -12.62 2.38
CA PRO A 3 3.87 -12.59 0.94
C PRO A 3 2.69 -12.16 0.07
N CYS A 4 2.94 -11.35 -0.97
CA CYS A 4 1.93 -10.96 -1.94
C CYS A 4 2.21 -11.47 -3.37
N GLU A 5 1.13 -11.75 -4.10
CA GLU A 5 1.18 -12.22 -5.48
C GLU A 5 1.20 -11.05 -6.48
N LYS A 6 1.88 -11.24 -7.62
CA LYS A 6 1.97 -10.21 -8.67
C LYS A 6 0.56 -9.84 -9.14
N GLY A 7 0.26 -8.54 -9.15
CA GLY A 7 -1.05 -8.05 -9.58
C GLY A 7 -2.17 -8.16 -8.54
N LYS A 8 -1.92 -8.73 -7.36
CA LYS A 8 -2.88 -8.66 -6.25
C LYS A 8 -2.65 -7.40 -5.42
N SER A 9 -3.72 -6.66 -5.16
CA SER A 9 -3.67 -5.56 -4.18
C SER A 9 -3.71 -6.15 -2.77
N CYS A 10 -2.98 -5.54 -1.85
CA CYS A 10 -3.11 -5.82 -0.43
C CYS A 10 -3.89 -4.71 0.29
N THR A 11 -4.57 -3.85 -0.48
CA THR A 11 -5.44 -2.77 -0.01
C THR A 11 -6.41 -3.22 1.07
N THR A 12 -7.12 -4.33 0.90
CA THR A 12 -8.07 -4.82 1.91
C THR A 12 -7.39 -5.06 3.26
N LYS A 13 -6.17 -5.61 3.25
CA LYS A 13 -5.40 -5.86 4.46
C LYS A 13 -4.90 -4.55 5.08
N CYS A 14 -4.42 -3.60 4.26
CA CYS A 14 -4.06 -2.27 4.73
C CYS A 14 -5.23 -1.53 5.37
N LYS A 15 -6.43 -1.66 4.79
CA LYS A 15 -7.65 -1.04 5.33
C LYS A 15 -8.05 -1.59 6.69
N VAL A 16 -7.91 -2.91 6.87
CA VAL A 16 -8.20 -3.58 8.15
C VAL A 16 -7.15 -3.27 9.21
N THR A 17 -5.86 -3.25 8.84
CA THR A 17 -4.76 -3.08 9.81
C THR A 17 -4.53 -1.64 10.21
N ILE A 18 -4.60 -0.70 9.27
CA ILE A 18 -4.18 0.69 9.50
C ILE A 18 -5.34 1.69 9.41
N GLY A 19 -6.36 1.42 8.58
CA GLY A 19 -7.59 2.20 8.53
C GLY A 19 -8.17 2.33 7.13
N GLN A 20 -9.45 2.69 7.03
CA GLN A 20 -10.21 2.66 5.76
C GLN A 20 -9.64 3.55 4.65
N ILE A 21 -8.86 4.57 4.99
CA ILE A 21 -8.20 5.47 4.03
C ILE A 21 -6.89 4.90 3.46
N ALA A 22 -6.39 3.78 4.00
CA ALA A 22 -5.16 3.15 3.54
C ALA A 22 -5.40 2.38 2.23
N ASN A 23 -4.42 2.43 1.34
CA ASN A 23 -4.31 1.58 0.16
C ASN A 23 -3.09 0.67 0.27
N GLY A 24 -3.03 -0.37 -0.56
CA GLY A 24 -1.92 -1.32 -0.50
C GLY A 24 -1.60 -1.95 -1.84
N TYR A 25 -0.31 -1.96 -2.19
CA TYR A 25 0.19 -2.60 -3.40
C TYR A 25 1.26 -3.64 -3.06
N CYS A 26 1.46 -4.57 -3.98
CA CYS A 26 2.48 -5.60 -3.86
C CYS A 26 3.77 -5.09 -4.52
N ASP A 27 4.77 -4.77 -3.69
CA ASP A 27 6.12 -4.46 -4.15
C ASP A 27 6.93 -5.75 -4.30
N ARG A 28 7.66 -5.85 -5.41
CA ARG A 28 8.59 -6.96 -5.70
C ARG A 28 9.96 -6.43 -6.09
N SER A 29 10.28 -5.21 -5.66
CA SER A 29 11.55 -4.58 -6.00
C SER A 29 12.71 -5.28 -5.27
N THR A 30 12.43 -5.97 -4.17
CA THR A 30 13.35 -6.87 -3.48
C THR A 30 13.28 -8.28 -4.09
N CYS A 31 14.44 -8.88 -4.40
CA CYS A 31 14.51 -10.28 -4.84
C CYS A 31 13.88 -11.21 -3.79
N GLY A 32 12.70 -11.77 -4.07
CA GLY A 32 12.01 -12.69 -3.16
C GLY A 32 10.49 -12.72 -3.33
N LEU A 33 9.82 -13.14 -2.25
CA LEU A 33 8.37 -13.04 -2.12
C LEU A 33 7.98 -11.55 -2.04
N GLY A 34 6.94 -11.14 -2.77
CA GLY A 34 6.53 -9.74 -2.77
C GLY A 34 6.13 -9.25 -1.38
N GLU A 35 6.49 -8.01 -1.07
CA GLU A 35 6.11 -7.34 0.16
C GLU A 35 4.86 -6.47 -0.08
N CYS A 36 3.90 -6.57 0.84
CA CYS A 36 2.74 -5.69 0.81
C CYS A 36 3.12 -4.33 1.43
N VAL A 37 3.08 -3.28 0.60
CA VAL A 37 3.33 -1.91 1.03
C VAL A 37 2.00 -1.19 1.19
N CYS A 38 1.71 -0.71 2.40
CA CYS A 38 0.56 0.15 2.67
C CYS A 38 0.91 1.62 2.51
N VAL A 39 0.06 2.35 1.80
CA VAL A 39 0.21 3.78 1.55
C VAL A 39 -1.03 4.54 1.99
N TYR A 40 -0.81 5.79 2.34
CA TYR A 40 -1.84 6.74 2.68
C TYR A 40 -1.94 7.83 1.62
N PRO A 41 -3.14 8.38 1.38
CA PRO A 41 -3.27 9.57 0.55
C PRO A 41 -2.41 10.68 1.15
N CYS A 42 -1.54 11.25 0.31
CA CYS A 42 -0.80 12.45 0.67
C CYS A 42 -1.80 13.58 0.96
N PRO A 43 -1.52 14.46 1.95
CA PRO A 43 -2.31 15.67 2.10
C PRO A 43 -2.31 16.44 0.76
N PRO A 44 -3.40 17.16 0.45
CA PRO A 44 -3.46 17.94 -0.77
C PRO A 44 -2.26 18.88 -0.85
N PRO A 45 -1.67 19.07 -2.06
CA PRO A 45 -0.57 19.99 -2.23
C PRO A 45 -0.98 21.36 -1.69
N LYS A 46 -0.12 22.00 -0.90
CA LYS A 46 -0.35 23.37 -0.47
C LYS A 46 -0.37 24.22 -1.73
N THR A 47 -1.51 24.83 -2.03
CA THR A 47 -1.61 25.87 -3.05
C THR A 47 -0.67 26.99 -2.61
N HIS A 48 0.46 27.14 -3.30
CA HIS A 48 1.23 28.38 -3.24
C HIS A 48 0.42 29.42 -4.00
N LEU A 49 -0.41 30.18 -3.27
CA LEU A 49 -1.04 31.41 -3.74
C LEU A 49 -0.07 32.57 -3.60
#